data_AF-A0A1V6AJ83-F1
#
_entry.id   AF-A0A1V6AJ83-F1
#
_cell.length_a   1.000
_cell.length_b   1.000
_cell.length_c   1.000
_cell.angle_alpha   90.00
_cell.angle_beta   90.00
_cell.angle_gamma   90.00
#
_symmetry.space_group_name_H-M   'P 1'
#
loop_
_entity.id
_entity.type
_entity.pdbx_description
1 polymer ?
#
loop_
_entity_poly.entity_id
_entity_poly.type
_entity_poly.pdbx_seq_one_letter_code
_entity_poly.pdbx_strand_id
1 'polypeptide(L)'
;MRKTGAIKLILIILIMSAVLVSCTEEEYRASRLYKSLTSYEQKGETVALKNKKYNKIDLSEKAVLEISKGQIYNADFYEAVNIKSASTASIINSEIISKTVAIRASEQDSVINAISTNIASYGDYVISISDNAVFTGSSLNIANLGDTGAAIQVTSKASMVLNNSNVTAKSTGVETDSLVSISGSQMTVESMKFYEGAAITIDDSSFYTKHGIILLDNFNNENLIHISLNMKKTKLTADNGALLSMIDTKASAKLEDTTLSQNEYCVVSLINSEGTLTLSKSNVLGSIVADERSSLNILIKDGSVIKGYINKDNKARTVTVQIEENSVWEVTSDSYVRGIILKDKNLSGIKSNGFTIFYDTKCVTNTWMGKATIYLPDGGKLVPLK
;
A
#
# COMPACT_ATOMS: atom_id res chain seq x y z
N MET A 1 25.85 13.47 -20.56
CA MET A 1 24.48 12.96 -20.81
C MET A 1 23.67 12.82 -19.51
N ARG A 2 23.45 13.89 -18.73
CA ARG A 2 22.70 13.84 -17.45
C ARG A 2 21.51 14.83 -17.37
N LYS A 3 21.16 15.51 -18.47
CA LYS A 3 20.12 16.56 -18.47
C LYS A 3 18.71 16.09 -18.89
N THR A 4 18.56 14.89 -19.45
CA THR A 4 17.28 14.40 -19.99
C THR A 4 16.36 13.73 -18.95
N GLY A 5 16.91 13.23 -17.83
CA GLY A 5 16.11 12.63 -16.75
C GLY A 5 15.42 13.67 -15.86
N ALA A 6 16.13 14.73 -15.49
CA ALA A 6 15.60 15.81 -14.66
C ALA A 6 14.47 16.59 -15.35
N ILE A 7 14.54 16.77 -16.68
CA ILE A 7 13.50 17.47 -17.43
C ILE A 7 12.20 16.65 -17.52
N LYS A 8 12.28 15.31 -17.60
CA LYS A 8 11.08 14.44 -17.54
C LYS A 8 10.46 14.43 -16.14
N LEU A 9 11.26 14.42 -15.08
CA LEU A 9 10.77 14.47 -13.70
C LEU A 9 10.14 15.83 -13.38
N ILE A 10 10.76 16.93 -13.83
CA ILE A 10 10.21 18.29 -13.69
C ILE A 10 8.96 18.48 -14.53
N LEU A 11 8.87 17.93 -15.75
CA LEU A 11 7.62 17.98 -16.53
C LEU A 11 6.50 17.15 -15.88
N ILE A 12 6.81 15.98 -15.30
CA ILE A 12 5.82 15.16 -14.59
C ILE A 12 5.35 15.86 -13.31
N ILE A 13 6.26 16.50 -12.56
CA ILE A 13 5.91 17.31 -11.38
C ILE A 13 5.07 18.53 -11.80
N LEU A 14 5.42 19.22 -12.89
CA LEU A 14 4.65 20.36 -13.40
C LEU A 14 3.25 19.97 -13.93
N ILE A 15 3.12 18.80 -14.57
CA ILE A 15 1.85 18.27 -15.04
C ILE A 15 1.02 17.71 -13.87
N MET A 16 1.62 17.14 -12.83
CA MET A 16 0.92 16.73 -11.59
C MET A 16 0.51 17.94 -10.74
N SER A 17 1.30 19.02 -10.73
CA SER A 17 0.92 20.28 -10.10
C SER A 17 -0.18 21.05 -10.86
N ALA A 18 -0.45 20.68 -12.11
CA ALA A 18 -1.57 21.22 -12.87
C ALA A 18 -2.88 20.40 -12.68
N VAL A 19 -2.82 19.25 -12.00
CA VAL A 19 -3.99 18.47 -11.53
C VAL A 19 -4.20 18.63 -10.02
N LEU A 20 -3.37 19.44 -9.35
CA LEU A 20 -3.58 19.84 -7.96
C LEU A 20 -4.89 20.63 -7.85
N VAL A 21 -5.89 19.99 -7.27
CA VAL A 21 -6.85 20.57 -6.32
C VAL A 21 -7.13 22.05 -6.60
N SER A 22 -8.15 22.34 -7.40
CA SER A 22 -8.73 23.69 -7.46
C SER A 22 -9.56 24.02 -6.22
N CYS A 23 -9.34 23.36 -5.08
CA CYS A 23 -9.95 23.73 -3.82
C CYS A 23 -8.95 24.52 -2.98
N THR A 24 -8.79 25.79 -3.36
CA THR A 24 -7.94 26.75 -2.64
C THR A 24 -8.51 27.04 -1.25
N GLU A 25 -7.69 27.62 -0.38
CA GLU A 25 -8.11 28.18 0.91
C GLU A 25 -9.31 29.15 0.77
N GLU A 26 -9.53 29.72 -0.42
CA GLU A 26 -10.69 30.54 -0.77
C GLU A 26 -12.00 29.75 -0.90
N GLU A 27 -11.98 28.51 -1.39
CA GLU A 27 -13.17 27.64 -1.40
C GLU A 27 -13.52 27.16 0.02
N TYR A 28 -12.51 26.93 0.86
CA TYR A 28 -12.72 26.71 2.30
C TYR A 28 -13.26 27.96 3.01
N ARG A 29 -12.76 29.16 2.69
CA ARG A 29 -13.35 30.43 3.20
C ARG A 29 -14.78 30.64 2.66
N ALA A 30 -15.07 30.20 1.44
CA ALA A 30 -16.42 30.17 0.90
C ALA A 30 -17.33 29.18 1.64
N SER A 31 -16.79 28.05 2.16
CA SER A 31 -17.56 27.13 3.03
C SER A 31 -18.14 27.83 4.27
N ARG A 32 -17.42 28.82 4.84
CA ARG A 32 -17.91 29.66 5.96
C ARG A 32 -19.01 30.66 5.59
N LEU A 33 -19.22 30.93 4.29
CA LEU A 33 -20.34 31.74 3.81
C LEU A 33 -21.65 30.94 3.68
N TYR A 34 -21.63 29.62 3.87
CA TYR A 34 -22.79 28.74 3.77
C TYR A 34 -23.38 28.35 5.14
N LYS A 35 -23.40 29.27 6.11
CA LYS A 35 -24.02 29.11 7.44
C LYS A 35 -25.53 28.79 7.44
N SER A 36 -26.15 28.62 6.28
CA SER A 36 -27.59 28.40 6.11
C SER A 36 -27.95 27.14 5.33
N LEU A 37 -27.03 26.17 5.17
CA LEU A 37 -27.33 24.90 4.51
C LEU A 37 -28.09 23.94 5.43
N THR A 38 -29.01 23.16 4.85
CA THR A 38 -29.88 22.22 5.57
C THR A 38 -29.12 20.93 5.91
N SER A 39 -29.17 20.52 7.19
CA SER A 39 -28.78 19.17 7.61
C SER A 39 -29.85 18.18 7.19
N TYR A 40 -29.43 17.03 6.66
CA TYR A 40 -30.34 15.97 6.25
C TYR A 40 -30.12 14.72 7.10
N GLU A 41 -31.15 14.33 7.82
CA GLU A 41 -31.20 13.06 8.57
C GLU A 41 -32.31 12.19 7.97
N GLN A 42 -32.01 10.91 7.72
CA GLN A 42 -32.98 9.95 7.19
C GLN A 42 -32.97 8.65 7.97
N LYS A 43 -34.17 8.09 8.17
CA LYS A 43 -34.43 6.84 8.90
C LYS A 43 -35.40 5.96 8.10
N GLY A 44 -35.11 4.66 7.97
CA GLY A 44 -36.07 3.62 7.58
C GLY A 44 -36.64 3.60 6.14
N GLU A 45 -36.40 4.61 5.30
CA GLU A 45 -36.97 4.70 3.93
C GLU A 45 -35.91 4.96 2.85
N THR A 46 -36.28 4.69 1.59
CA THR A 46 -35.47 4.96 0.39
C THR A 46 -35.72 6.38 -0.14
N VAL A 47 -34.69 7.21 -0.25
CA VAL A 47 -34.80 8.59 -0.77
C VAL A 47 -33.77 8.86 -1.88
N ALA A 48 -34.13 9.72 -2.84
CA ALA A 48 -33.21 10.22 -3.87
C ALA A 48 -33.10 11.75 -3.80
N LEU A 49 -31.88 12.25 -3.69
CA LEU A 49 -31.52 13.66 -3.61
C LEU A 49 -30.70 14.05 -4.85
N LYS A 50 -31.17 15.03 -5.63
CA LYS A 50 -30.52 15.44 -6.88
C LYS A 50 -30.29 16.95 -6.91
N ASN A 51 -29.08 17.37 -7.31
CA ASN A 51 -28.70 18.78 -7.51
C ASN A 51 -28.96 19.68 -6.28
N LYS A 52 -28.64 19.19 -5.08
CA LYS A 52 -28.89 19.90 -3.81
C LYS A 52 -27.60 20.13 -3.03
N LYS A 53 -27.61 21.20 -2.23
CA LYS A 53 -26.53 21.56 -1.32
C LYS A 53 -26.88 21.15 0.11
N TYR A 54 -25.92 20.58 0.83
CA TYR A 54 -26.08 20.14 2.22
C TYR A 54 -24.86 20.54 3.04
N ASN A 55 -25.03 20.67 4.35
CA ASN A 55 -23.89 20.74 5.28
C ASN A 55 -23.59 19.39 5.93
N LYS A 56 -24.58 18.50 6.00
CA LYS A 56 -24.48 17.19 6.65
C LYS A 56 -25.51 16.22 6.10
N ILE A 57 -25.13 14.94 6.03
CA ILE A 57 -26.01 13.81 5.71
C ILE A 57 -25.76 12.71 6.75
N ASP A 58 -26.80 12.33 7.49
CA ASP A 58 -26.76 11.20 8.42
C ASP A 58 -27.81 10.15 8.03
N LEU A 59 -27.38 8.90 7.85
CA LEU A 59 -28.25 7.74 7.65
C LEU A 59 -28.14 6.77 8.82
N SER A 60 -29.29 6.29 9.27
CA SER A 60 -29.40 5.28 10.33
C SER A 60 -30.65 4.43 10.12
N GLU A 61 -30.80 3.38 10.94
CA GLU A 61 -31.99 2.54 10.98
C GLU A 61 -32.35 1.94 9.60
N LYS A 62 -31.35 1.35 8.91
CA LYS A 62 -31.50 0.70 7.59
C LYS A 62 -32.02 1.62 6.48
N ALA A 63 -31.72 2.92 6.57
CA ALA A 63 -32.09 3.88 5.52
C ALA A 63 -31.34 3.61 4.21
N VAL A 64 -31.96 3.97 3.09
CA VAL A 64 -31.33 3.89 1.76
C VAL A 64 -31.37 5.26 1.09
N LEU A 65 -30.23 5.74 0.62
CA LEU A 65 -30.13 7.07 0.02
C LEU A 65 -29.36 7.03 -1.30
N GLU A 66 -29.89 7.69 -2.32
CA GLU A 66 -29.14 8.07 -3.52
C GLU A 66 -28.94 9.58 -3.55
N ILE A 67 -27.68 10.02 -3.71
CA ILE A 67 -27.30 11.41 -3.95
C ILE A 67 -26.68 11.48 -5.34
N SER A 68 -27.17 12.39 -6.18
CA SER A 68 -26.56 12.67 -7.47
C SER A 68 -26.35 14.18 -7.67
N LYS A 69 -25.15 14.55 -8.14
CA LYS A 69 -24.77 15.98 -8.32
C LYS A 69 -24.98 16.80 -7.04
N GLY A 70 -24.75 16.18 -5.88
CA GLY A 70 -24.84 16.83 -4.59
C GLY A 70 -23.57 17.64 -4.31
N GLN A 71 -23.72 18.73 -3.57
CA GLN A 71 -22.59 19.49 -3.04
C GLN A 71 -22.72 19.53 -1.51
N ILE A 72 -21.79 18.90 -0.81
CA ILE A 72 -21.84 18.73 0.63
C ILE A 72 -20.65 19.47 1.23
N TYR A 73 -20.91 20.55 1.95
CA TYR A 73 -19.88 21.41 2.53
C TYR A 73 -20.03 21.46 4.05
N ASN A 74 -19.17 20.75 4.77
CA ASN A 74 -19.23 20.60 6.21
C ASN A 74 -18.10 21.37 6.91
N ALA A 75 -18.45 22.41 7.67
CA ALA A 75 -17.51 23.15 8.53
C ALA A 75 -17.78 22.96 10.03
N ASP A 76 -18.99 22.53 10.40
CA ASP A 76 -19.52 22.62 11.76
C ASP A 76 -19.61 21.25 12.45
N PHE A 77 -19.67 20.15 11.69
CA PHE A 77 -19.83 18.79 12.21
C PHE A 77 -18.55 17.99 12.06
N TYR A 78 -18.44 16.91 12.84
CA TYR A 78 -17.29 16.02 12.78
C TYR A 78 -17.25 15.18 11.49
N GLU A 79 -18.40 14.81 10.93
CA GLU A 79 -18.47 14.20 9.60
C GLU A 79 -19.51 14.87 8.70
N ALA A 80 -19.21 14.91 7.40
CA ALA A 80 -20.13 15.48 6.40
C ALA A 80 -21.18 14.45 5.95
N VAL A 81 -20.76 13.19 5.78
CA VAL A 81 -21.65 12.06 5.47
C VAL A 81 -21.38 10.96 6.49
N ASN A 82 -22.39 10.56 7.26
CA ASN A 82 -22.33 9.50 8.25
C ASN A 82 -23.34 8.40 7.95
N ILE A 83 -22.86 7.19 7.65
CA ILE A 83 -23.69 6.05 7.30
C ILE A 83 -23.50 4.96 8.34
N LYS A 84 -24.56 4.63 9.07
CA LYS A 84 -24.53 3.65 10.17
C LYS A 84 -25.79 2.79 10.22
N SER A 85 -25.79 1.81 11.13
CA SER A 85 -26.94 0.98 11.47
C SER A 85 -27.57 0.30 10.25
N ALA A 86 -26.72 -0.41 9.49
CA ALA A 86 -27.09 -1.16 8.29
C ALA A 86 -27.73 -0.31 7.17
N SER A 87 -27.39 0.99 7.10
CA SER A 87 -27.88 1.90 6.07
C SER A 87 -27.02 1.86 4.80
N THR A 88 -27.59 2.23 3.66
CA THR A 88 -26.91 2.24 2.36
C THR A 88 -26.96 3.63 1.72
N ALA A 89 -25.82 4.11 1.22
CA ALA A 89 -25.74 5.35 0.45
C ALA A 89 -25.08 5.13 -0.92
N SER A 90 -25.67 5.68 -1.99
CA SER A 90 -25.05 5.84 -3.30
C SER A 90 -24.79 7.31 -3.58
N ILE A 91 -23.54 7.70 -3.82
CA ILE A 91 -23.10 9.08 -4.03
C ILE A 91 -22.48 9.20 -5.42
N ILE A 92 -23.10 9.96 -6.31
CA ILE A 92 -22.76 9.95 -7.72
C ILE A 92 -22.51 11.37 -8.23
N ASN A 93 -21.42 11.59 -8.97
CA ASN A 93 -21.11 12.88 -9.60
C ASN A 93 -21.18 14.08 -8.64
N SER A 94 -20.76 13.87 -7.39
CA SER A 94 -20.96 14.84 -6.31
C SER A 94 -19.64 15.46 -5.86
N GLU A 95 -19.75 16.45 -4.98
CA GLU A 95 -18.62 17.11 -4.33
C GLU A 95 -18.85 17.11 -2.82
N ILE A 96 -17.83 16.72 -2.07
CA ILE A 96 -17.86 16.68 -0.61
C ILE A 96 -16.60 17.35 -0.10
N ILE A 97 -16.74 18.41 0.69
CA ILE A 97 -15.63 19.07 1.38
C ILE A 97 -15.98 19.13 2.85
N SER A 98 -15.06 18.64 3.70
CA SER A 98 -15.25 18.63 5.14
C SER A 98 -14.06 19.25 5.86
N LYS A 99 -14.33 19.79 7.05
CA LYS A 99 -13.27 20.23 7.96
C LYS A 99 -12.54 19.05 8.58
N THR A 100 -13.24 17.96 8.88
CA THR A 100 -12.73 16.84 9.70
C THR A 100 -12.80 15.52 8.96
N VAL A 101 -13.97 14.89 8.85
CA VAL A 101 -14.18 13.66 8.07
C VAL A 101 -15.20 13.93 6.97
N ALA A 102 -14.88 13.57 5.73
CA ALA A 102 -15.82 13.78 4.62
C ALA A 102 -16.84 12.64 4.57
N ILE A 103 -16.39 11.40 4.65
CA ILE A 103 -17.26 10.23 4.65
C ILE A 103 -16.91 9.31 5.81
N ARG A 104 -17.91 8.94 6.60
CA ARG A 104 -17.86 7.90 7.62
C ARG A 104 -18.86 6.79 7.28
N ALA A 105 -18.38 5.56 7.22
CA ALA A 105 -19.21 4.35 7.23
C ALA A 105 -18.83 3.52 8.46
N SER A 106 -19.80 3.19 9.30
CA SER A 106 -19.55 2.41 10.53
C SER A 106 -20.71 1.47 10.81
N GLU A 107 -20.45 0.51 11.70
CA GLU A 107 -21.38 -0.57 12.08
C GLU A 107 -21.62 -1.58 10.96
N GLN A 108 -21.99 -2.78 11.38
CA GLN A 108 -22.22 -3.91 10.49
C GLN A 108 -23.31 -3.59 9.45
N ASP A 109 -23.10 -4.07 8.22
CA ASP A 109 -23.98 -3.96 7.06
C ASP A 109 -24.23 -2.53 6.55
N SER A 110 -23.51 -1.52 7.06
CA SER A 110 -23.53 -0.18 6.50
C SER A 110 -22.71 -0.13 5.21
N VAL A 111 -23.29 0.40 4.13
CA VAL A 111 -22.70 0.36 2.79
C VAL A 111 -22.66 1.75 2.16
N ILE A 112 -21.52 2.10 1.58
CA ILE A 112 -21.39 3.29 0.73
C ILE A 112 -20.86 2.89 -0.64
N ASN A 113 -21.51 3.39 -1.69
CA ASN A 113 -21.05 3.34 -3.07
C ASN A 113 -20.86 4.77 -3.60
N ALA A 114 -19.61 5.18 -3.84
CA ALA A 114 -19.28 6.50 -4.36
C ALA A 114 -18.72 6.40 -5.78
N ILE A 115 -19.26 7.19 -6.71
CA ILE A 115 -18.89 7.16 -8.13
C ILE A 115 -18.65 8.59 -8.63
N SER A 116 -17.54 8.82 -9.34
CA SER A 116 -17.23 10.07 -10.01
C SER A 116 -17.35 11.30 -9.10
N THR A 117 -16.88 11.18 -7.86
CA THR A 117 -17.11 12.16 -6.80
C THR A 117 -15.79 12.74 -6.30
N ASN A 118 -15.76 14.06 -6.14
CA ASN A 118 -14.63 14.78 -5.54
C ASN A 118 -14.85 14.83 -4.02
N ILE A 119 -13.85 14.39 -3.25
CA ILE A 119 -13.95 14.28 -1.80
C ILE A 119 -12.68 14.88 -1.18
N ALA A 120 -12.84 15.91 -0.38
CA ALA A 120 -11.73 16.57 0.30
C ALA A 120 -12.01 16.74 1.79
N SER A 121 -10.95 16.64 2.59
CA SER A 121 -11.00 16.99 4.00
C SER A 121 -9.74 17.69 4.48
N TYR A 122 -9.88 18.56 5.48
CA TYR A 122 -8.76 19.23 6.17
C TYR A 122 -8.35 18.55 7.48
N GLY A 123 -9.07 17.51 7.91
CA GLY A 123 -8.83 16.85 9.18
C GLY A 123 -8.15 15.49 9.07
N ASP A 124 -8.35 14.67 10.10
CA ASP A 124 -7.58 13.44 10.27
C ASP A 124 -7.85 12.38 9.19
N TYR A 125 -9.08 12.32 8.66
CA TYR A 125 -9.42 11.36 7.60
C TYR A 125 -10.31 12.00 6.54
N VAL A 126 -10.13 11.64 5.27
CA VAL A 126 -11.12 11.98 4.23
C VAL A 126 -12.25 10.95 4.27
N ILE A 127 -11.88 9.66 4.26
CA ILE A 127 -12.80 8.53 4.33
C ILE A 127 -12.42 7.65 5.51
N SER A 128 -13.37 7.34 6.39
CA SER A 128 -13.19 6.45 7.55
C SER A 128 -14.24 5.35 7.50
N ILE A 129 -13.79 4.09 7.47
CA ILE A 129 -14.65 2.91 7.35
C ILE A 129 -14.30 1.95 8.50
N SER A 130 -15.28 1.63 9.34
CA SER A 130 -15.07 0.81 10.53
C SER A 130 -16.18 -0.23 10.75
N ASP A 131 -15.91 -1.15 11.67
CA ASP A 131 -16.88 -2.04 12.31
C ASP A 131 -17.70 -2.89 11.34
N ASN A 132 -17.02 -3.56 10.40
CA ASN A 132 -17.60 -4.38 9.32
C ASN A 132 -18.43 -3.60 8.29
N ALA A 133 -18.32 -2.26 8.23
CA ALA A 133 -18.91 -1.48 7.14
C ALA A 133 -18.16 -1.73 5.81
N VAL A 134 -18.84 -1.41 4.70
CA VAL A 134 -18.33 -1.61 3.34
C VAL A 134 -18.33 -0.30 2.57
N PHE A 135 -17.22 0.02 1.91
CA PHE A 135 -17.12 1.14 0.98
C PHE A 135 -16.66 0.66 -0.39
N THR A 136 -17.37 1.08 -1.44
CA THR A 136 -16.93 0.94 -2.83
C THR A 136 -16.81 2.33 -3.45
N GLY A 137 -15.64 2.62 -4.02
CA GLY A 137 -15.34 3.86 -4.72
C GLY A 137 -14.93 3.60 -6.17
N SER A 138 -15.43 4.40 -7.11
CA SER A 138 -15.00 4.37 -8.51
C SER A 138 -14.84 5.78 -9.07
N SER A 139 -13.76 6.03 -9.80
CA SER A 139 -13.49 7.34 -10.42
C SER A 139 -13.49 8.51 -9.41
N LEU A 140 -12.98 8.28 -8.20
CA LEU A 140 -12.95 9.29 -7.15
C LEU A 140 -11.70 10.16 -7.25
N ASN A 141 -11.84 11.43 -6.85
CA ASN A 141 -10.70 12.28 -6.54
C ASN A 141 -10.73 12.58 -5.05
N ILE A 142 -9.79 12.00 -4.30
CA ILE A 142 -9.72 12.06 -2.84
C ILE A 142 -8.53 12.92 -2.45
N ALA A 143 -8.75 13.97 -1.66
CA ALA A 143 -7.71 14.89 -1.22
C ALA A 143 -7.73 15.09 0.30
N ASN A 144 -6.68 14.63 0.98
CA ASN A 144 -6.40 15.08 2.35
C ASN A 144 -5.58 16.36 2.27
N LEU A 145 -6.22 17.47 2.60
CA LEU A 145 -5.68 18.83 2.60
C LEU A 145 -5.03 19.19 3.95
N GLY A 146 -5.27 18.37 4.98
CA GLY A 146 -4.60 18.46 6.28
C GLY A 146 -3.15 17.98 6.22
N ASP A 147 -2.40 18.32 7.26
CA ASP A 147 -1.01 17.88 7.43
C ASP A 147 -0.91 16.62 8.31
N THR A 148 -2.03 16.12 8.86
CA THR A 148 -2.10 14.97 9.77
C THR A 148 -3.14 13.95 9.34
N GLY A 149 -3.02 12.72 9.87
CA GLY A 149 -3.95 11.62 9.63
C GLY A 149 -3.91 11.04 8.20
N ALA A 150 -4.63 9.95 7.94
CA ALA A 150 -4.58 9.26 6.66
C ALA A 150 -5.69 9.74 5.71
N ALA A 151 -5.49 9.76 4.40
CA ALA A 151 -6.60 10.09 3.49
C ALA A 151 -7.76 9.07 3.62
N ILE A 152 -7.43 7.79 3.72
CA ILE A 152 -8.40 6.72 3.91
C ILE A 152 -8.00 5.84 5.08
N GLN A 153 -8.91 5.63 6.02
CA GLN A 153 -8.80 4.65 7.10
C GLN A 153 -9.82 3.52 6.92
N VAL A 154 -9.37 2.27 7.03
CA VAL A 154 -10.23 1.08 7.00
C VAL A 154 -9.87 0.18 8.17
N THR A 155 -10.73 0.06 9.17
CA THR A 155 -10.42 -0.64 10.42
C THR A 155 -11.51 -1.58 10.90
N SER A 156 -11.25 -2.36 11.95
CA SER A 156 -12.27 -3.12 12.67
C SER A 156 -13.07 -4.06 11.75
N LYS A 157 -12.35 -4.83 10.90
CA LYS A 157 -12.92 -5.80 9.94
C LYS A 157 -13.77 -5.18 8.83
N ALA A 158 -13.70 -3.86 8.65
CA ALA A 158 -14.31 -3.20 7.50
C ALA A 158 -13.72 -3.67 6.17
N SER A 159 -14.36 -3.28 5.07
CA SER A 159 -13.81 -3.53 3.73
C SER A 159 -13.93 -2.34 2.80
N MET A 160 -12.92 -2.18 1.94
CA MET A 160 -12.89 -1.15 0.90
C MET A 160 -12.54 -1.75 -0.46
N VAL A 161 -13.25 -1.30 -1.49
CA VAL A 161 -12.86 -1.45 -2.89
C VAL A 161 -12.72 -0.06 -3.51
N LEU A 162 -11.56 0.25 -4.08
CA LEU A 162 -11.27 1.53 -4.73
C LEU A 162 -10.80 1.31 -6.16
N ASN A 163 -11.56 1.81 -7.13
CA ASN A 163 -11.30 1.62 -8.55
C ASN A 163 -11.06 2.95 -9.26
N ASN A 164 -10.09 3.00 -10.18
CA ASN A 164 -9.86 4.12 -11.09
C ASN A 164 -9.82 5.50 -10.41
N SER A 165 -9.27 5.57 -9.19
CA SER A 165 -9.36 6.75 -8.33
C SER A 165 -8.00 7.40 -8.12
N ASN A 166 -8.00 8.70 -7.83
CA ASN A 166 -6.82 9.47 -7.49
C ASN A 166 -6.86 9.83 -6.00
N VAL A 167 -5.78 9.56 -5.26
CA VAL A 167 -5.63 9.97 -3.86
C VAL A 167 -4.41 10.87 -3.71
N THR A 168 -4.61 12.05 -3.13
CA THR A 168 -3.52 12.99 -2.80
C THR A 168 -3.55 13.30 -1.32
N ALA A 169 -2.40 13.17 -0.66
CA ALA A 169 -2.23 13.55 0.74
C ALA A 169 -0.78 13.98 0.98
N LYS A 170 -0.56 14.91 1.90
CA LYS A 170 0.80 15.16 2.42
C LYS A 170 1.24 14.12 3.46
N SER A 171 0.30 13.31 3.92
CA SER A 171 0.41 12.30 4.96
C SER A 171 0.12 10.91 4.38
N THR A 172 -0.20 9.93 5.22
CA THR A 172 -0.56 8.57 4.80
C THR A 172 -1.72 8.56 3.81
N GLY A 173 -1.59 7.80 2.72
CA GLY A 173 -2.68 7.60 1.76
C GLY A 173 -3.76 6.67 2.28
N VAL A 174 -3.36 5.45 2.64
CA VAL A 174 -4.24 4.42 3.18
C VAL A 174 -3.63 3.88 4.46
N GLU A 175 -4.46 3.81 5.49
CA GLU A 175 -4.14 3.23 6.79
C GLU A 175 -5.16 2.14 7.14
N THR A 176 -4.72 0.90 7.37
CA THR A 176 -5.68 -0.20 7.56
C THR A 176 -5.13 -1.41 8.32
N ASP A 177 -6.01 -2.07 9.08
CA ASP A 177 -5.84 -3.41 9.68
C ASP A 177 -6.82 -4.44 9.08
N SER A 178 -7.42 -4.12 7.93
CA SER A 178 -8.64 -4.73 7.41
C SER A 178 -8.55 -5.03 5.90
N LEU A 179 -9.67 -5.33 5.24
CA LEU A 179 -9.70 -5.77 3.84
C LEU A 179 -9.71 -4.58 2.88
N VAL A 180 -8.73 -4.50 1.98
CA VAL A 180 -8.66 -3.43 0.98
C VAL A 180 -8.29 -3.97 -0.40
N SER A 181 -9.06 -3.57 -1.40
CA SER A 181 -8.76 -3.80 -2.82
C SER A 181 -8.64 -2.46 -3.56
N ILE A 182 -7.54 -2.25 -4.26
CA ILE A 182 -7.26 -1.03 -5.03
C ILE A 182 -6.94 -1.44 -6.47
N SER A 183 -7.67 -0.91 -7.46
CA SER A 183 -7.46 -1.22 -8.87
C SER A 183 -7.45 0.04 -9.74
N GLY A 184 -6.58 0.10 -10.75
CA GLY A 184 -6.55 1.19 -11.74
C GLY A 184 -6.28 2.58 -11.13
N SER A 185 -5.74 2.64 -9.91
CA SER A 185 -5.74 3.86 -9.10
C SER A 185 -4.36 4.48 -8.99
N GLN A 186 -4.32 5.77 -8.72
CA GLN A 186 -3.09 6.54 -8.57
C GLN A 186 -3.04 7.24 -7.21
N MET A 187 -1.88 7.23 -6.56
CA MET A 187 -1.70 7.94 -5.28
C MET A 187 -0.42 8.76 -5.27
N THR A 188 -0.50 9.97 -4.70
CA THR A 188 0.65 10.80 -4.34
C THR A 188 0.54 11.14 -2.86
N VAL A 189 1.31 10.42 -2.04
CA VAL A 189 1.11 10.36 -0.59
C VAL A 189 2.45 10.26 0.14
N GLU A 190 2.48 10.46 1.46
CA GLU A 190 3.71 10.25 2.22
C GLU A 190 4.07 8.76 2.29
N SER A 191 3.09 7.92 2.62
CA SER A 191 3.26 6.47 2.79
C SER A 191 1.92 5.74 2.66
N MET A 192 1.97 4.42 2.60
CA MET A 192 0.82 3.56 2.92
C MET A 192 1.18 2.70 4.12
N LYS A 193 0.26 2.57 5.08
CA LYS A 193 0.49 1.89 6.36
C LYS A 193 -0.52 0.76 6.54
N PHE A 194 -0.03 -0.46 6.61
CA PHE A 194 -0.85 -1.65 6.81
C PHE A 194 -0.44 -2.30 8.12
N TYR A 195 -1.40 -2.54 9.00
CA TYR A 195 -1.20 -3.16 10.30
C TYR A 195 -1.65 -4.62 10.28
N GLU A 196 -1.17 -5.41 11.24
CA GLU A 196 -1.58 -6.81 11.37
C GLU A 196 -3.10 -6.97 11.35
N GLY A 197 -3.56 -7.97 10.59
CA GLY A 197 -4.97 -8.17 10.22
C GLY A 197 -5.32 -7.73 8.81
N ALA A 198 -4.50 -6.84 8.23
CA ALA A 198 -4.73 -6.33 6.89
C ALA A 198 -4.55 -7.41 5.80
N ALA A 199 -5.50 -7.44 4.87
CA ALA A 199 -5.36 -8.19 3.61
C ALA A 199 -5.61 -7.24 2.43
N ILE A 200 -4.55 -6.97 1.69
CA ILE A 200 -4.47 -5.92 0.69
C ILE A 200 -4.25 -6.54 -0.69
N THR A 201 -5.07 -6.12 -1.65
CA THR A 201 -4.87 -6.41 -3.07
C THR A 201 -4.73 -5.10 -3.82
N ILE A 202 -3.66 -4.98 -4.60
CA ILE A 202 -3.41 -3.85 -5.49
C ILE A 202 -3.24 -4.41 -6.90
N ASP A 203 -3.99 -3.88 -7.86
CA ASP A 203 -3.90 -4.24 -9.27
C ASP A 203 -3.80 -2.99 -10.15
N ASP A 204 -2.93 -3.05 -11.17
CA ASP A 204 -2.78 -2.03 -12.21
C ASP A 204 -2.79 -0.58 -11.68
N SER A 205 -2.02 -0.34 -10.62
CA SER A 205 -2.04 0.93 -9.87
C SER A 205 -0.64 1.55 -9.78
N SER A 206 -0.59 2.88 -9.59
CA SER A 206 0.67 3.65 -9.54
C SER A 206 0.75 4.54 -8.32
N PHE A 207 1.78 4.36 -7.50
CA PHE A 207 1.97 5.08 -6.25
C PHE A 207 3.30 5.83 -6.23
N TYR A 208 3.19 7.14 -5.99
CA TYR A 208 4.30 8.02 -5.68
C TYR A 208 4.28 8.29 -4.19
N THR A 209 5.29 7.81 -3.49
CA THR A 209 5.37 7.90 -2.04
C THR A 209 6.68 8.54 -1.60
N LYS A 210 6.68 9.12 -0.40
CA LYS A 210 7.92 9.52 0.24
C LYS A 210 8.59 8.32 0.91
N HIS A 211 7.82 7.44 1.56
CA HIS A 211 8.32 6.38 2.45
C HIS A 211 7.85 4.95 2.11
N GLY A 212 7.33 4.72 0.91
CA GLY A 212 6.93 3.39 0.44
C GLY A 212 5.66 2.86 1.12
N ILE A 213 5.55 1.53 1.14
CA ILE A 213 4.57 0.78 1.91
C ILE A 213 5.23 0.27 3.18
N ILE A 214 4.57 0.49 4.32
CA ILE A 214 5.04 0.08 5.64
C ILE A 214 4.03 -0.92 6.23
N LEU A 215 4.52 -2.13 6.52
CA LEU A 215 3.80 -3.22 7.16
C LEU A 215 4.22 -3.24 8.63
N LEU A 216 3.26 -3.15 9.54
CA LEU A 216 3.48 -2.79 10.95
C LEU A 216 2.73 -3.71 11.90
N ASP A 217 3.28 -3.90 13.10
CA ASP A 217 2.54 -4.48 14.22
C ASP A 217 1.24 -3.71 14.49
N ASN A 218 0.24 -4.40 15.04
CA ASN A 218 -0.94 -3.79 15.63
C ASN A 218 -0.87 -3.88 17.16
N PHE A 219 -0.14 -2.94 17.79
CA PHE A 219 0.03 -2.87 19.26
C PHE A 219 -1.28 -2.87 20.07
N ASN A 220 -2.42 -2.57 19.43
CA ASN A 220 -3.73 -2.50 20.07
C ASN A 220 -4.52 -3.81 19.96
N ASN A 221 -4.04 -4.83 19.24
CA ASN A 221 -4.81 -6.06 19.00
C ASN A 221 -3.93 -7.30 18.83
N GLU A 222 -3.59 -7.94 19.95
CA GLU A 222 -2.73 -9.14 20.04
C GLU A 222 -3.27 -10.39 19.29
N ASN A 223 -4.49 -10.37 18.76
CA ASN A 223 -5.11 -11.51 18.08
C ASN A 223 -4.93 -11.50 16.55
N LEU A 224 -4.48 -10.38 15.98
CA LEU A 224 -4.16 -10.27 14.56
C LEU A 224 -2.69 -10.62 14.41
N ILE A 225 -2.35 -11.55 13.51
CA ILE A 225 -1.00 -12.15 13.52
C ILE A 225 -0.34 -12.21 12.14
N HIS A 226 -0.92 -11.56 11.12
CA HIS A 226 -0.33 -11.54 9.77
C HIS A 226 -0.86 -10.40 8.89
N ILE A 227 0.02 -9.83 8.07
CA ILE A 227 -0.34 -8.92 6.97
C ILE A 227 -0.17 -9.64 5.62
N SER A 228 -1.19 -9.60 4.77
CA SER A 228 -1.12 -10.12 3.40
C SER A 228 -1.18 -8.99 2.39
N LEU A 229 -0.10 -8.79 1.62
CA LEU A 229 0.00 -7.81 0.55
C LEU A 229 0.16 -8.51 -0.79
N ASN A 230 -0.80 -8.35 -1.70
CA ASN A 230 -0.74 -8.84 -3.07
C ASN A 230 -0.69 -7.66 -4.04
N MET A 231 0.41 -7.52 -4.77
CA MET A 231 0.60 -6.46 -5.77
C MET A 231 0.71 -7.08 -7.15
N LYS A 232 -0.14 -6.61 -8.06
CA LYS A 232 -0.15 -6.99 -9.47
C LYS A 232 -0.02 -5.77 -10.35
N LYS A 233 0.84 -5.83 -11.38
CA LYS A 233 1.09 -4.72 -12.33
C LYS A 233 1.27 -3.36 -11.64
N THR A 234 1.90 -3.35 -10.48
CA THR A 234 1.94 -2.15 -9.64
C THR A 234 3.22 -1.37 -9.90
N LYS A 235 3.10 -0.05 -10.00
CA LYS A 235 4.24 0.87 -9.98
C LYS A 235 4.33 1.51 -8.60
N LEU A 236 5.46 1.36 -7.93
CA LEU A 236 5.70 1.96 -6.61
C LEU A 236 7.05 2.70 -6.62
N THR A 237 7.05 3.93 -6.12
CA THR A 237 8.26 4.74 -5.93
C THR A 237 8.30 5.27 -4.50
N ALA A 238 9.50 5.35 -3.92
CA ALA A 238 9.76 5.96 -2.62
C ALA A 238 10.98 6.88 -2.74
N ASP A 239 10.80 8.15 -2.38
CA ASP A 239 11.88 9.15 -2.40
C ASP A 239 12.85 9.00 -1.22
N ASN A 240 12.41 8.39 -0.12
CA ASN A 240 13.18 8.21 1.10
C ASN A 240 12.84 6.90 1.80
N GLY A 241 13.79 5.96 1.82
CA GLY A 241 13.66 4.67 2.48
C GLY A 241 13.29 3.53 1.53
N ALA A 242 12.94 2.39 2.11
CA ALA A 242 12.63 1.20 1.35
C ALA A 242 11.30 1.32 0.60
N LEU A 243 11.14 0.57 -0.50
CA LEU A 243 9.82 0.47 -1.16
C LEU A 243 8.84 -0.31 -0.30
N LEU A 244 9.30 -1.40 0.32
CA LEU A 244 8.54 -2.21 1.28
C LEU A 244 9.32 -2.30 2.60
N SER A 245 8.69 -1.88 3.69
CA SER A 245 9.23 -2.03 5.05
C SER A 245 8.34 -2.95 5.86
N MET A 246 8.92 -3.91 6.56
CA MET A 246 8.26 -4.73 7.59
C MET A 246 8.88 -4.38 8.93
N ILE A 247 8.07 -3.93 9.89
CA ILE A 247 8.55 -3.44 11.18
C ILE A 247 7.70 -4.08 12.28
N ASP A 248 8.36 -4.80 13.18
CA ASP A 248 7.75 -5.49 14.33
C ASP A 248 6.60 -6.46 13.96
N THR A 249 6.58 -7.00 12.74
CA THR A 249 5.40 -7.70 12.20
C THR A 249 5.69 -9.07 11.59
N LYS A 250 4.63 -9.87 11.44
CA LYS A 250 4.60 -11.01 10.51
C LYS A 250 3.84 -10.63 9.24
N ALA A 251 4.52 -10.74 8.10
CA ALA A 251 3.95 -10.28 6.83
C ALA A 251 4.33 -11.13 5.62
N SER A 252 3.44 -11.18 4.63
CA SER A 252 3.71 -11.74 3.31
C SER A 252 3.45 -10.71 2.23
N ALA A 253 4.41 -10.53 1.34
CA ALA A 253 4.26 -9.74 0.12
C ALA A 253 4.38 -10.65 -1.11
N LYS A 254 3.38 -10.62 -1.99
CA LYS A 254 3.40 -11.29 -3.29
C LYS A 254 3.40 -10.24 -4.39
N LEU A 255 4.35 -10.36 -5.31
CA LEU A 255 4.48 -9.55 -6.51
C LEU A 255 4.15 -10.40 -7.74
N GLU A 256 3.23 -9.92 -8.57
CA GLU A 256 2.84 -10.55 -9.84
C GLU A 256 2.91 -9.52 -10.97
N ASP A 257 3.57 -9.85 -12.08
CA ASP A 257 3.74 -8.93 -13.23
C ASP A 257 4.23 -7.53 -12.81
N THR A 258 5.08 -7.44 -11.78
CA THR A 258 5.44 -6.18 -11.09
C THR A 258 6.94 -5.95 -11.13
N THR A 259 7.36 -4.71 -11.36
CA THR A 259 8.77 -4.32 -11.26
C THR A 259 8.96 -3.29 -10.15
N LEU A 260 9.75 -3.63 -9.14
CA LEU A 260 10.18 -2.73 -8.07
C LEU A 260 11.65 -2.38 -8.28
N SER A 261 12.01 -1.10 -8.20
CA SER A 261 13.39 -0.66 -8.36
C SER A 261 13.73 0.47 -7.39
N GLN A 262 14.79 0.27 -6.61
CA GLN A 262 15.33 1.25 -5.68
C GLN A 262 16.85 1.15 -5.65
N ASN A 263 17.53 2.30 -5.84
CA ASN A 263 18.99 2.36 -5.97
C ASN A 263 19.66 3.05 -4.79
N GLU A 264 19.04 4.09 -4.23
CA GLU A 264 19.63 4.85 -3.11
C GLU A 264 19.43 4.13 -1.77
N TYR A 265 18.29 3.43 -1.64
CA TYR A 265 17.92 2.63 -0.48
C TYR A 265 17.78 1.15 -0.88
N CYS A 266 17.16 0.34 -0.03
CA CYS A 266 16.79 -1.04 -0.34
C CYS A 266 15.38 -1.13 -0.95
N VAL A 267 15.08 -2.22 -1.65
CA VAL A 267 13.71 -2.50 -2.08
C VAL A 267 12.88 -3.03 -0.91
N VAL A 268 13.46 -3.92 -0.10
CA VAL A 268 12.80 -4.52 1.07
C VAL A 268 13.67 -4.39 2.31
N SER A 269 13.08 -3.90 3.41
CA SER A 269 13.70 -3.81 4.73
C SER A 269 12.86 -4.54 5.77
N LEU A 270 13.50 -5.32 6.64
CA LEU A 270 12.87 -5.97 7.79
C LEU A 270 13.54 -5.52 9.10
N ILE A 271 12.74 -5.11 10.07
CA ILE A 271 13.15 -4.75 11.43
C ILE A 271 12.28 -5.57 12.39
N ASN A 272 12.91 -6.41 13.21
CA ASN A 272 12.23 -7.31 14.15
C ASN A 272 11.00 -8.05 13.57
N SER A 273 11.12 -8.58 12.35
CA SER A 273 9.96 -9.07 11.58
C SER A 273 10.16 -10.48 11.01
N GLU A 274 9.05 -11.18 10.75
CA GLU A 274 9.04 -12.45 10.00
C GLU A 274 8.34 -12.23 8.65
N GLY A 275 9.11 -12.25 7.57
CA GLY A 275 8.64 -11.93 6.23
C GLY A 275 8.60 -13.13 5.30
N THR A 276 7.65 -13.10 4.37
CA THR A 276 7.70 -13.89 3.12
C THR A 276 7.60 -12.95 1.93
N LEU A 277 8.46 -13.13 0.93
CA LEU A 277 8.43 -12.42 -0.34
C LEU A 277 8.31 -13.42 -1.48
N THR A 278 7.25 -13.33 -2.28
CA THR A 278 7.04 -14.19 -3.46
C THR A 278 7.02 -13.34 -4.72
N LEU A 279 7.82 -13.71 -5.71
CA LEU A 279 7.88 -13.06 -7.02
C LEU A 279 7.40 -14.03 -8.09
N SER A 280 6.40 -13.63 -8.87
CA SER A 280 5.94 -14.33 -10.07
C SER A 280 5.94 -13.34 -11.24
N LYS A 281 6.62 -13.67 -12.35
CA LYS A 281 6.80 -12.79 -13.51
C LYS A 281 7.23 -11.37 -13.15
N SER A 282 8.03 -11.23 -12.09
CA SER A 282 8.31 -9.94 -11.46
C SER A 282 9.80 -9.68 -11.36
N ASN A 283 10.17 -8.40 -11.34
CA ASN A 283 11.56 -7.96 -11.22
C ASN A 283 11.75 -7.11 -9.97
N VAL A 284 12.74 -7.45 -9.14
CA VAL A 284 13.16 -6.64 -7.99
C VAL A 284 14.60 -6.18 -8.24
N LEU A 285 14.79 -4.87 -8.40
CA LEU A 285 16.07 -4.25 -8.72
C LEU A 285 16.53 -3.38 -7.55
N GLY A 286 17.43 -3.90 -6.73
CA GLY A 286 17.92 -3.25 -5.52
C GLY A 286 18.12 -4.25 -4.38
N SER A 287 18.58 -3.76 -3.24
CA SER A 287 18.95 -4.64 -2.12
C SER A 287 17.78 -5.08 -1.25
N ILE A 288 17.98 -6.18 -0.53
CA ILE A 288 17.09 -6.68 0.50
C ILE A 288 17.88 -6.80 1.81
N VAL A 289 17.39 -6.18 2.87
CA VAL A 289 18.07 -6.09 4.18
C VAL A 289 17.15 -6.52 5.31
N ALA A 290 17.74 -7.10 6.35
CA ALA A 290 17.03 -7.57 7.54
C ALA A 290 17.96 -7.49 8.76
N ASP A 291 17.41 -7.12 9.92
CA ASP A 291 18.15 -7.03 11.19
C ASP A 291 18.29 -8.39 11.92
N GLU A 292 19.02 -8.42 13.02
CA GLU A 292 19.32 -9.63 13.78
C GLU A 292 18.13 -10.33 14.44
N ARG A 293 16.97 -9.70 14.47
CA ARG A 293 15.72 -10.29 14.96
C ARG A 293 14.82 -10.77 13.82
N SER A 294 15.14 -10.38 12.59
CA SER A 294 14.31 -10.64 11.43
C SER A 294 14.62 -11.95 10.70
N SER A 295 13.56 -12.56 10.17
CA SER A 295 13.60 -13.75 9.32
C SER A 295 12.92 -13.46 7.98
N LEU A 296 13.48 -13.91 6.86
CA LEU A 296 12.86 -13.73 5.54
C LEU A 296 12.93 -15.00 4.68
N ASN A 297 11.78 -15.41 4.13
CA ASN A 297 11.71 -16.43 3.09
C ASN A 297 11.42 -15.76 1.73
N ILE A 298 12.25 -16.03 0.73
CA ILE A 298 12.11 -15.49 -0.63
C ILE A 298 11.84 -16.63 -1.59
N LEU A 299 10.76 -16.52 -2.37
CA LEU A 299 10.44 -17.42 -3.48
C LEU A 299 10.50 -16.65 -4.80
N ILE A 300 11.44 -17.04 -5.67
CA ILE A 300 11.60 -16.48 -7.02
C ILE A 300 11.10 -17.52 -8.02
N LYS A 301 9.98 -17.22 -8.70
CA LYS A 301 9.30 -18.17 -9.61
C LYS A 301 8.77 -17.53 -10.88
N ASP A 302 8.31 -18.36 -11.81
CA ASP A 302 7.65 -17.98 -13.05
C ASP A 302 8.45 -16.96 -13.89
N GLY A 303 9.77 -17.15 -13.99
CA GLY A 303 10.63 -16.26 -14.77
C GLY A 303 10.99 -14.94 -14.07
N SER A 304 10.82 -14.86 -12.75
CA SER A 304 11.14 -13.65 -11.99
C SER A 304 12.64 -13.43 -11.83
N VAL A 305 13.03 -12.18 -11.61
CA VAL A 305 14.43 -11.78 -11.40
C VAL A 305 14.57 -10.95 -10.13
N ILE A 306 15.54 -11.29 -9.29
CA ILE A 306 16.10 -10.36 -8.30
C ILE A 306 17.47 -9.92 -8.80
N LYS A 307 17.70 -8.62 -8.93
CA LYS A 307 19.02 -8.03 -9.19
C LYS A 307 19.42 -7.17 -8.01
N GLY A 308 20.28 -7.70 -7.16
CA GLY A 308 20.55 -7.11 -5.85
C GLY A 308 21.36 -8.01 -4.94
N TYR A 309 21.90 -7.44 -3.87
CA TYR A 309 22.45 -8.22 -2.76
C TYR A 309 21.37 -8.49 -1.72
N ILE A 310 21.55 -9.59 -0.97
CA ILE A 310 20.64 -10.01 0.09
C ILE A 310 21.45 -10.11 1.38
N ASN A 311 21.06 -9.33 2.40
CA ASN A 311 21.64 -9.36 3.75
C ASN A 311 23.17 -9.21 3.76
N LYS A 312 23.70 -8.21 3.07
CA LYS A 312 25.16 -7.97 2.91
C LYS A 312 25.92 -7.86 4.25
N ASP A 313 25.28 -7.35 5.29
CA ASP A 313 25.93 -7.17 6.60
C ASP A 313 25.83 -8.41 7.50
N ASN A 314 25.23 -9.49 7.02
CA ASN A 314 25.04 -10.73 7.77
C ASN A 314 24.35 -10.53 9.13
N LYS A 315 23.37 -9.62 9.19
CA LYS A 315 22.66 -9.34 10.43
C LYS A 315 21.48 -10.28 10.63
N ALA A 316 20.73 -10.56 9.56
CA ALA A 316 19.49 -11.33 9.62
C ALA A 316 19.59 -12.63 10.43
N ARG A 317 18.57 -12.91 11.27
CA ARG A 317 18.42 -14.19 11.98
C ARG A 317 18.37 -15.35 10.99
N THR A 318 17.52 -15.24 9.98
CA THR A 318 17.55 -16.16 8.85
C THR A 318 17.07 -15.53 7.55
N VAL A 319 17.71 -15.90 6.44
CA VAL A 319 17.21 -15.63 5.10
C VAL A 319 17.27 -16.90 4.27
N THR A 320 16.14 -17.35 3.75
CA THR A 320 16.07 -18.51 2.85
C THR A 320 15.68 -18.02 1.46
N VAL A 321 16.44 -18.42 0.44
CA VAL A 321 16.15 -18.11 -0.96
C VAL A 321 15.82 -19.40 -1.69
N GLN A 322 14.61 -19.46 -2.25
CA GLN A 322 14.18 -20.50 -3.16
C GLN A 322 14.06 -19.94 -4.57
N ILE A 323 14.68 -20.61 -5.53
CA ILE A 323 14.65 -20.24 -6.94
C ILE A 323 14.08 -21.41 -7.74
N GLU A 324 12.93 -21.17 -8.38
CA GLU A 324 12.30 -22.13 -9.30
C GLU A 324 12.85 -21.98 -10.72
N GLU A 325 12.48 -22.91 -11.61
CA GLU A 325 12.92 -22.92 -13.00
C GLU A 325 12.66 -21.58 -13.72
N ASN A 326 13.58 -21.25 -14.63
CA ASN A 326 13.58 -20.03 -15.45
C ASN A 326 13.70 -18.71 -14.66
N SER A 327 13.83 -18.77 -13.33
CA SER A 327 13.97 -17.59 -12.48
C SER A 327 15.44 -17.35 -12.11
N VAL A 328 15.79 -16.10 -11.82
CA VAL A 328 17.20 -15.69 -11.67
C VAL A 328 17.41 -14.79 -10.47
N TRP A 329 18.48 -15.04 -9.73
CA TRP A 329 19.09 -14.07 -8.83
C TRP A 329 20.42 -13.56 -9.40
N GLU A 330 20.46 -12.30 -9.81
CA GLU A 330 21.64 -11.56 -10.25
C GLU A 330 22.27 -10.82 -9.05
N VAL A 331 23.34 -11.38 -8.52
CA VAL A 331 24.02 -10.87 -7.33
C VAL A 331 24.85 -9.63 -7.69
N THR A 332 24.81 -8.60 -6.84
CA THR A 332 25.52 -7.32 -7.07
C THR A 332 26.55 -6.97 -5.99
N SER A 333 26.60 -7.77 -4.93
CA SER A 333 27.59 -7.70 -3.84
C SER A 333 27.51 -9.00 -3.06
N ASP A 334 28.54 -9.29 -2.26
CA ASP A 334 28.51 -10.42 -1.33
C ASP A 334 27.21 -10.43 -0.50
N SER A 335 26.64 -11.63 -0.36
CA SER A 335 25.31 -11.84 0.23
C SER A 335 25.34 -12.99 1.24
N TYR A 336 24.49 -12.91 2.26
CA TYR A 336 24.48 -13.87 3.36
C TYR A 336 23.09 -14.45 3.54
N VAL A 337 22.94 -15.73 3.19
CA VAL A 337 21.69 -16.46 3.30
C VAL A 337 21.90 -17.66 4.22
N ARG A 338 20.87 -18.07 4.96
CA ARG A 338 20.93 -19.29 5.75
C ARG A 338 20.61 -20.50 4.89
N GLY A 339 19.62 -20.42 4.02
CA GLY A 339 19.18 -21.54 3.18
C GLY A 339 19.12 -21.19 1.69
N ILE A 340 19.53 -22.12 0.83
CA ILE A 340 19.41 -22.03 -0.63
C ILE A 340 18.66 -23.26 -1.12
N ILE A 341 17.52 -23.04 -1.77
CA ILE A 341 16.69 -24.09 -2.36
C ILE A 341 16.66 -23.89 -3.87
N LEU A 342 17.11 -24.91 -4.62
CA LEU A 342 17.14 -24.92 -6.07
C LEU A 342 16.46 -26.19 -6.57
N LYS A 343 15.68 -26.08 -7.65
CA LYS A 343 15.16 -27.27 -8.33
C LYS A 343 16.33 -28.07 -8.92
N ASP A 344 16.36 -29.37 -8.61
CA ASP A 344 17.39 -30.33 -9.03
C ASP A 344 18.84 -29.88 -8.77
N LYS A 345 19.04 -28.97 -7.78
CA LYS A 345 20.34 -28.38 -7.44
C LYS A 345 20.99 -27.64 -8.62
N ASN A 346 20.19 -27.21 -9.59
CA ASN A 346 20.68 -26.49 -10.76
C ASN A 346 21.09 -25.06 -10.40
N LEU A 347 22.37 -24.75 -10.59
CA LEU A 347 22.97 -23.44 -10.26
C LEU A 347 22.63 -22.36 -11.29
N SER A 348 22.00 -22.68 -12.43
CA SER A 348 21.70 -21.70 -13.49
C SER A 348 20.79 -20.56 -13.05
N GLY A 349 20.02 -20.75 -11.97
CA GLY A 349 19.19 -19.70 -11.35
C GLY A 349 19.99 -18.66 -10.57
N ILE A 350 21.30 -18.84 -10.38
CA ILE A 350 22.17 -17.89 -9.68
C ILE A 350 23.20 -17.35 -10.67
N LYS A 351 23.14 -16.04 -10.94
CA LYS A 351 24.20 -15.28 -11.60
C LYS A 351 24.95 -14.50 -10.52
N SER A 352 26.07 -15.04 -10.06
CA SER A 352 26.87 -14.44 -9.00
C SER A 352 27.59 -13.16 -9.40
N ASN A 353 27.83 -12.94 -10.69
CA ASN A 353 28.64 -11.84 -11.21
C ASN A 353 30.01 -11.72 -10.50
N GLY A 354 30.62 -12.85 -10.13
CA GLY A 354 31.90 -12.90 -9.41
C GLY A 354 31.82 -12.73 -7.90
N PHE A 355 30.64 -12.48 -7.32
CA PHE A 355 30.45 -12.31 -5.88
C PHE A 355 30.31 -13.62 -5.11
N THR A 356 30.46 -13.53 -3.80
CA THR A 356 30.30 -14.65 -2.87
C THR A 356 28.92 -14.66 -2.24
N ILE A 357 28.25 -15.81 -2.27
CA ILE A 357 27.06 -16.07 -1.45
C ILE A 357 27.47 -16.98 -0.30
N PHE A 358 27.31 -16.49 0.91
CA PHE A 358 27.58 -17.23 2.13
C PHE A 358 26.33 -18.01 2.56
N TYR A 359 26.48 -19.30 2.89
CA TYR A 359 25.38 -20.20 3.27
C TYR A 359 25.64 -20.95 4.58
N ASP A 360 24.59 -21.29 5.33
CA ASP A 360 24.74 -22.02 6.61
C ASP A 360 24.82 -23.54 6.38
N THR A 361 25.94 -24.13 6.77
CA THR A 361 26.17 -25.58 6.64
C THR A 361 25.30 -26.45 7.56
N LYS A 362 24.70 -25.85 8.60
CA LYS A 362 23.76 -26.51 9.51
C LYS A 362 22.32 -26.49 8.97
N CYS A 363 22.02 -25.65 7.98
CA CYS A 363 20.69 -25.59 7.39
C CYS A 363 20.43 -26.85 6.54
N VAL A 364 19.31 -27.53 6.81
CA VAL A 364 18.93 -28.79 6.13
C VAL A 364 18.83 -28.64 4.61
N THR A 365 18.43 -27.47 4.12
CA THR A 365 18.30 -27.16 2.68
C THR A 365 19.64 -27.13 1.96
N ASN A 366 20.76 -26.98 2.70
CA ASN A 366 22.11 -26.85 2.17
C ASN A 366 22.93 -28.15 2.21
N THR A 367 22.34 -29.26 2.68
CA THR A 367 23.03 -30.55 2.86
C THR A 367 23.71 -31.04 1.57
N TRP A 368 23.14 -30.73 0.41
CA TRP A 368 23.66 -31.11 -0.90
C TRP A 368 25.02 -30.48 -1.26
N MET A 369 25.41 -29.38 -0.60
CA MET A 369 26.70 -28.73 -0.82
C MET A 369 27.84 -29.39 -0.02
N GLY A 370 27.56 -30.40 0.81
CA GLY A 370 28.59 -31.18 1.50
C GLY A 370 29.53 -30.34 2.39
N LYS A 371 29.06 -29.19 2.89
CA LYS A 371 29.85 -28.21 3.66
C LYS A 371 31.08 -27.67 2.89
N ALA A 372 31.06 -27.72 1.56
CA ALA A 372 32.17 -27.31 0.70
C ALA A 372 31.91 -25.96 0.02
N THR A 373 32.98 -25.32 -0.46
CA THR A 373 32.84 -24.20 -1.39
C THR A 373 32.42 -24.71 -2.76
N ILE A 374 31.35 -24.17 -3.33
CA ILE A 374 30.88 -24.49 -4.68
C ILE A 374 31.22 -23.30 -5.60
N TYR A 375 31.97 -23.55 -6.66
CA TYR A 375 32.28 -22.53 -7.66
C TYR A 375 31.12 -22.39 -8.65
N LEU A 376 30.73 -21.15 -8.92
CA LEU A 376 29.67 -20.82 -9.87
C LEU A 376 30.26 -20.59 -11.27
N PRO A 377 29.53 -20.90 -12.35
CA PRO A 377 30.05 -20.83 -13.73
C PRO A 377 30.56 -19.45 -14.15
N ASP A 378 30.06 -18.39 -13.50
CA ASP A 378 30.39 -16.98 -13.79
C ASP A 378 31.44 -16.39 -12.82
N GLY A 379 32.22 -17.25 -12.15
CA GLY A 379 33.41 -16.86 -11.39
C GLY A 379 33.17 -16.54 -9.90
N GLY A 380 31.92 -16.46 -9.45
CA GLY A 380 31.60 -16.36 -8.02
C GLY A 380 31.53 -17.73 -7.34
N LYS A 381 31.03 -17.74 -6.10
CA LYS A 381 31.06 -18.95 -5.26
C LYS A 381 29.98 -18.96 -4.18
N LEU A 382 29.52 -20.16 -3.84
CA LEU A 382 28.78 -20.46 -2.62
C LEU A 382 29.78 -20.91 -1.55
N VAL A 383 29.83 -20.24 -0.40
CA VAL A 383 30.83 -20.49 0.66
C VAL A 383 30.15 -20.76 2.00
N PRO A 384 30.59 -21.79 2.75
CA PRO A 384 30.19 -21.97 4.14
C PRO A 384 30.35 -20.70 4.98
N LEU A 385 29.28 -20.31 5.66
CA LEU A 385 29.34 -19.39 6.80
C LEU A 385 30.21 -19.99 7.89
N LYS A 386 31.21 -19.22 8.34
CA LYS A 386 32.08 -19.60 9.45
C LYS A 386 31.38 -19.40 10.79
#